data_AF-A0A059ZS95-F1
#
_entry.id   AF-A0A059ZS95-F1
#
_cell.length_a   1.000
_cell.length_b   1.000
_cell.length_c   1.000
_cell.angle_alpha   90.00
_cell.angle_beta   90.00
_cell.angle_gamma   90.00
#
_symmetry.space_group_name_H-M   'P 1'
#
loop_
_entity.id
_entity.type
_entity.pdbx_description
1 polymer ?
#
loop_
_entity_poly.entity_id
_entity_poly.type
_entity_poly.pdbx_seq_one_letter_code
_entity_poly.pdbx_strand_id
1 'polypeptide(L)'
;MKRNVTHSFLLSLCAITLSACQSTYNVVDTVRIKQAEQENLGQNAAIYCSGAKSCEFERLNDITVVDAQTRRISNQAIHQGIVRLNGSVLSQSNSLYLSVPAKQYEVVIRYYPISPDRAETIHVIHQFKANHRYMFKMYRDKSNRSGSLLNVSVPDPLCVDLEQDGRVIRRFCRPFDVTTGLGEFLEQKKLTPRQS
;
A
#
# COMPACT_ATOMS: atom_id res chain seq x y z
N MET A 1 -52.23 -42.85 23.68
CA MET A 1 -50.76 -43.00 23.78
C MET A 1 -50.13 -42.19 22.65
N LYS A 2 -49.41 -41.10 22.98
CA LYS A 2 -48.75 -40.18 22.04
C LYS A 2 -47.39 -40.76 21.59
N ARG A 3 -47.06 -40.68 20.30
CA ARG A 3 -45.73 -40.69 19.63
C ARG A 3 -45.99 -40.77 18.11
N ASN A 4 -45.30 -40.11 17.19
CA ASN A 4 -44.30 -39.06 17.24
C ASN A 4 -44.27 -38.40 15.84
N VAL A 5 -44.04 -37.09 15.88
CA VAL A 5 -43.76 -36.12 14.81
C VAL A 5 -43.02 -36.69 13.59
N THR A 6 -43.69 -36.68 12.44
CA THR A 6 -43.08 -36.67 11.10
C THR A 6 -42.95 -35.23 10.64
N HIS A 7 -41.76 -34.66 10.77
CA HIS A 7 -41.36 -33.52 9.96
C HIS A 7 -39.87 -33.69 9.66
N SER A 8 -39.58 -34.11 8.44
CA SER A 8 -38.22 -34.14 7.92
C SER A 8 -38.24 -33.65 6.49
N PHE A 9 -37.22 -32.85 6.20
CA PHE A 9 -36.82 -32.32 4.90
C PHE A 9 -37.64 -31.17 4.35
N LEU A 10 -37.20 -29.94 4.69
CA LEU A 10 -37.06 -28.84 3.75
C LEU A 10 -36.27 -27.70 4.42
N LEU A 11 -34.99 -27.94 4.71
CA LEU A 11 -34.07 -26.90 5.17
C LEU A 11 -32.62 -27.33 4.85
N SER A 12 -32.25 -27.31 3.58
CA SER A 12 -30.83 -27.18 3.19
C SER A 12 -30.73 -26.86 1.70
N LEU A 13 -30.94 -25.59 1.35
CA LEU A 13 -30.40 -25.06 0.10
C LEU A 13 -30.09 -23.56 0.24
N CYS A 14 -29.34 -23.21 1.28
CA CYS A 14 -28.51 -22.00 1.26
C CYS A 14 -27.04 -22.44 1.25
N ALA A 15 -26.66 -23.16 0.19
CA ALA A 15 -25.27 -23.41 -0.12
C ALA A 15 -24.65 -22.09 -0.61
N ILE A 16 -24.21 -21.29 0.35
CA ILE A 16 -22.96 -20.54 0.37
C ILE A 16 -22.42 -20.19 -1.03
N THR A 17 -23.06 -19.25 -1.71
CA THR A 17 -22.38 -18.47 -2.75
C THR A 17 -21.62 -17.33 -2.07
N LEU A 18 -20.61 -17.66 -1.26
CA LEU A 18 -19.54 -16.70 -0.97
C LEU A 18 -18.63 -16.71 -2.20
N SER A 19 -19.08 -16.05 -3.26
CA SER A 19 -18.18 -15.59 -4.31
C SER A 19 -17.11 -14.76 -3.62
N ALA A 20 -15.88 -15.27 -3.64
CA ALA A 20 -14.72 -14.67 -3.02
C ALA A 20 -14.58 -13.21 -3.48
N CYS A 21 -14.94 -12.27 -2.62
CA CYS A 21 -14.41 -10.93 -2.70
C CYS A 21 -12.90 -11.08 -2.53
N GLN A 22 -12.14 -10.84 -3.60
CA GLN A 22 -10.68 -10.84 -3.60
C GLN A 22 -10.21 -9.62 -2.81
N SER A 23 -10.40 -9.65 -1.49
CA SER A 23 -9.80 -8.71 -0.57
C SER A 23 -8.31 -8.98 -0.54
N THR A 24 -7.49 -7.92 -0.59
CA THR A 24 -6.03 -8.03 -0.52
C THR A 24 -5.56 -8.62 0.81
N TYR A 25 -6.39 -8.50 1.86
CA TYR A 25 -6.10 -8.99 3.20
C TYR A 25 -7.20 -9.91 3.72
N ASN A 26 -6.82 -10.86 4.57
CA ASN A 26 -7.74 -11.80 5.19
C ASN A 26 -8.65 -11.08 6.20
N VAL A 27 -9.94 -11.45 6.23
CA VAL A 27 -10.94 -10.89 7.15
C VAL A 27 -10.49 -10.94 8.62
N VAL A 28 -9.78 -12.00 9.01
CA VAL A 28 -9.23 -12.17 10.36
C VAL A 28 -8.25 -11.05 10.72
N ASP A 29 -7.36 -10.69 9.79
CA ASP A 29 -6.34 -9.66 10.04
C ASP A 29 -7.03 -8.28 10.15
N THR A 30 -8.05 -8.06 9.33
CA THR A 30 -8.87 -6.84 9.36
C THR A 30 -9.61 -6.63 10.67
N VAL A 31 -10.20 -7.69 11.23
CA VAL A 31 -10.88 -7.63 12.54
C VAL A 31 -9.89 -7.31 13.66
N ARG A 32 -8.71 -7.95 13.63
CA ARG A 32 -7.66 -7.72 14.64
C ARG A 32 -7.11 -6.30 14.61
N ILE A 33 -6.97 -5.72 13.41
CA ILE A 33 -6.60 -4.30 13.29
C ILE A 33 -7.64 -3.42 13.98
N LYS A 34 -8.93 -3.58 13.65
CA LYS A 34 -10.00 -2.79 14.28
C LYS A 34 -10.02 -2.90 15.81
N GLN A 35 -9.74 -4.09 16.34
CA GLN A 35 -9.67 -4.30 17.79
C GLN A 35 -8.44 -3.63 18.43
N ALA A 36 -7.33 -3.52 17.70
CA ALA A 36 -6.09 -2.90 18.17
C ALA A 36 -6.05 -1.38 17.93
N GLU A 37 -7.07 -0.79 17.28
CA GLU A 37 -7.15 0.65 17.08
C GLU A 37 -7.33 1.39 18.41
N GLN A 38 -6.23 1.97 18.92
CA GLN A 38 -6.30 2.94 20.02
C GLN A 38 -6.70 4.33 19.48
N GLU A 39 -7.49 5.09 20.24
CA GLU A 39 -8.04 6.41 19.86
C GLU A 39 -7.03 7.56 19.73
N ASN A 40 -5.72 7.30 19.79
CA ASN A 40 -4.67 8.33 19.69
C ASN A 40 -4.38 8.75 18.23
N LEU A 41 -5.41 9.17 17.49
CA LEU A 41 -5.30 9.67 16.10
C LEU A 41 -4.63 11.05 16.02
N GLY A 42 -4.84 11.90 17.04
CA GLY A 42 -4.41 13.31 17.05
C GLY A 42 -2.93 13.56 17.42
N GLN A 43 -2.08 12.54 17.42
CA GLN A 43 -0.63 12.70 17.67
C GLN A 43 0.27 11.89 16.72
N ASN A 44 -0.31 11.10 15.82
CA ASN A 44 0.46 10.28 14.89
C ASN A 44 0.53 10.90 13.49
N ALA A 45 1.56 10.52 12.74
CA ALA A 45 1.63 10.70 11.30
C ALA A 45 0.83 9.58 10.62
N ALA A 46 0.03 9.93 9.62
CA ALA A 46 -0.74 8.97 8.83
C ALA A 46 -0.10 8.79 7.45
N ILE A 47 0.45 7.61 7.16
CA ILE A 47 1.25 7.32 5.98
C ILE A 47 0.50 6.38 5.04
N TYR A 48 0.30 6.82 3.81
CA TYR A 48 -0.46 6.11 2.78
C TYR A 48 0.41 5.85 1.55
N CYS A 49 0.02 4.89 0.72
CA CYS A 49 0.59 4.66 -0.59
C CYS A 49 -0.50 4.64 -1.67
N SER A 50 -0.17 5.07 -2.89
CA SER A 50 -1.09 5.07 -4.04
C SER A 50 -0.36 5.16 -5.38
N GLY A 51 -1.12 5.16 -6.49
CA GLY A 51 -0.58 5.46 -7.82
C GLY A 51 -0.15 4.25 -8.66
N ALA A 52 -0.12 3.06 -8.04
CA ALA A 52 -0.10 1.77 -8.73
C ALA A 52 -1.47 1.06 -8.58
N LYS A 53 -1.64 -0.08 -9.27
CA LYS A 53 -2.84 -0.93 -9.11
C LYS A 53 -3.02 -1.36 -7.66
N SER A 54 -1.93 -1.73 -6.99
CA SER A 54 -1.87 -1.87 -5.55
C SER A 54 -0.49 -1.49 -5.01
N CYS A 55 -0.43 -1.20 -3.71
CA CYS A 55 0.79 -1.00 -2.96
C CYS A 55 0.64 -1.55 -1.54
N GLU A 56 1.76 -1.96 -0.96
CA GLU A 56 1.84 -2.56 0.37
C GLU A 56 3.04 -1.96 1.12
N PHE A 57 2.87 -1.72 2.41
CA PHE A 57 3.99 -1.44 3.30
C PHE A 57 4.67 -2.76 3.64
N GLU A 58 5.89 -2.95 3.17
CA GLU A 58 6.69 -4.12 3.49
C GLU A 58 7.18 -4.06 4.93
N ARG A 59 7.77 -2.93 5.30
CA ARG A 59 8.52 -2.78 6.55
C ARG A 59 8.56 -1.32 6.99
N LEU A 60 8.55 -1.12 8.31
CA LEU A 60 8.79 0.15 8.99
C LEU A 60 9.93 -0.06 10.00
N ASN A 61 11.11 0.54 9.77
CA ASN A 61 12.34 0.19 10.49
C ASN A 61 12.55 -1.33 10.51
N ASP A 62 12.76 -1.97 11.65
CA ASP A 62 12.92 -3.42 11.77
C ASP A 62 11.60 -4.21 11.78
N ILE A 63 10.45 -3.53 11.69
CA ILE A 63 9.13 -4.16 11.85
C ILE A 63 8.58 -4.51 10.47
N THR A 64 8.50 -5.80 10.14
CA THR A 64 7.74 -6.27 8.98
C THR A 64 6.27 -5.89 9.15
N VAL A 65 5.68 -5.25 8.14
CA VAL A 65 4.27 -4.83 8.13
C VAL A 65 3.43 -5.82 7.34
N VAL A 66 3.74 -6.03 6.05
CA VAL A 66 3.14 -7.07 5.20
C VAL A 66 4.21 -8.02 4.70
N ASP A 67 4.08 -9.28 5.07
CA ASP A 67 4.99 -10.36 4.66
C ASP A 67 4.93 -10.58 3.14
N ALA A 68 6.09 -10.66 2.49
CA ALA A 68 6.17 -10.69 1.03
C ALA A 68 5.62 -12.00 0.42
N GLN A 69 5.75 -13.11 1.14
CA GLN A 69 5.41 -14.45 0.67
C GLN A 69 3.93 -14.75 0.94
N THR A 70 3.49 -14.51 2.17
CA THR A 70 2.14 -14.84 2.63
C THR A 70 1.14 -13.71 2.40
N ARG A 71 1.62 -12.48 2.12
CA ARG A 71 0.82 -11.25 2.06
C ARG A 71 -0.02 -11.00 3.31
N ARG A 72 0.38 -11.56 4.45
CA ARG A 72 -0.30 -11.35 5.72
C ARG A 72 0.30 -10.18 6.46
N ILE A 73 -0.55 -9.49 7.19
CA ILE A 73 -0.15 -8.39 8.07
C ILE A 73 0.50 -9.01 9.30
N SER A 74 1.67 -8.51 9.69
CA SER A 74 2.38 -9.09 10.82
C SER A 74 1.64 -8.84 12.14
N ASN A 75 1.65 -9.84 13.02
CA ASN A 75 1.07 -9.71 14.36
C ASN A 75 1.74 -8.57 15.13
N GLN A 76 3.05 -8.40 14.97
CA GLN A 76 3.81 -7.34 15.62
C GLN A 76 3.31 -5.96 15.21
N ALA A 77 3.09 -5.72 13.91
CA ALA A 77 2.61 -4.43 13.40
C ALA A 77 1.17 -4.13 13.87
N ILE A 78 0.32 -5.17 13.97
CA ILE A 78 -1.04 -5.04 14.53
C ILE A 78 -0.98 -4.70 16.02
N HIS A 79 -0.22 -5.46 16.82
CA HIS A 79 -0.14 -5.26 18.28
C HIS A 79 0.47 -3.92 18.67
N GLN A 80 1.39 -3.40 17.86
CA GLN A 80 1.97 -2.08 18.08
C GLN A 80 1.08 -0.93 17.57
N GLY A 81 -0.11 -1.23 17.02
CA GLY A 81 -1.07 -0.22 16.55
C GLY A 81 -0.58 0.58 15.33
N ILE A 82 0.45 0.09 14.65
CA ILE A 82 1.10 0.75 13.50
C ILE A 82 0.20 0.72 12.27
N VAL A 83 -0.57 -0.36 12.10
CA VAL A 83 -1.39 -0.56 10.90
C VAL A 83 -2.83 -0.19 11.18
N ARG A 84 -3.44 0.53 10.24
CA ARG A 84 -4.83 0.96 10.28
C ARG A 84 -5.52 0.68 8.96
N LEU A 85 -6.85 0.63 8.97
CA LEU A 85 -7.65 0.38 7.77
C LEU A 85 -8.14 1.68 7.16
N ASN A 86 -7.89 1.83 5.86
CA ASN A 86 -8.46 2.89 5.03
C ASN A 86 -9.79 2.40 4.44
N GLY A 87 -10.90 2.76 5.08
CA GLY A 87 -12.25 2.41 4.63
C GLY A 87 -12.78 1.08 5.17
N SER A 88 -13.68 0.44 4.42
CA SER A 88 -14.37 -0.78 4.84
C SER A 88 -13.46 -2.02 4.82
N VAL A 89 -13.81 -3.00 5.66
CA VAL A 89 -13.19 -4.34 5.75
C VAL A 89 -13.14 -5.07 4.39
N LEU A 90 -14.01 -4.68 3.47
CA LEU A 90 -14.18 -5.29 2.15
C LEU A 90 -13.44 -4.54 1.02
N SER A 91 -12.67 -3.49 1.33
CA SER A 91 -11.93 -2.73 0.33
C SER A 91 -10.86 -3.61 -0.34
N GLN A 92 -10.83 -3.58 -1.67
CA GLN A 92 -10.06 -4.53 -2.49
C GLN A 92 -8.62 -4.09 -2.80
N SER A 93 -8.27 -2.82 -2.57
CA SER A 93 -6.94 -2.28 -2.89
C SER A 93 -6.55 -1.13 -1.97
N ASN A 94 -5.28 -1.11 -1.53
CA ASN A 94 -4.68 -0.01 -0.75
C ASN A 94 -5.49 0.33 0.52
N SER A 95 -6.05 -0.69 1.15
CA SER A 95 -6.90 -0.57 2.34
C SER A 95 -6.11 -0.40 3.64
N LEU A 96 -4.78 -0.32 3.58
CA LEU A 96 -3.93 -0.13 4.76
C LEU A 96 -3.19 1.20 4.69
N TYR A 97 -3.05 1.82 5.85
CA TYR A 97 -2.17 2.95 6.07
C TYR A 97 -1.44 2.77 7.40
N LEU A 98 -0.28 3.41 7.55
CA LEU A 98 0.47 3.40 8.80
C LEU A 98 0.06 4.59 9.67
N SER A 99 -0.14 4.36 10.96
CA SER A 99 -0.30 5.40 11.99
C SER A 99 0.88 5.28 12.95
N VAL A 100 1.81 6.24 12.88
CA VAL A 100 3.09 6.15 13.57
C VAL A 100 3.40 7.42 14.38
N PRO A 101 4.01 7.32 15.57
CA PRO A 101 4.46 8.50 16.32
C PRO A 101 5.44 9.36 15.52
N ALA A 102 5.48 10.66 15.82
CA ALA A 102 6.39 11.60 15.15
C ALA A 102 7.87 11.30 15.44
N LYS A 103 8.56 10.64 14.51
CA LYS A 103 10.00 10.39 14.52
C LYS A 103 10.51 10.05 13.11
N GLN A 104 11.81 9.82 12.98
CA GLN A 104 12.39 9.29 11.77
C GLN A 104 12.09 7.79 11.63
N TYR A 105 11.67 7.39 10.43
CA TYR A 105 11.54 5.98 10.06
C TYR A 105 12.14 5.73 8.69
N GLU A 106 12.66 4.53 8.50
CA GLU A 106 12.78 3.90 7.19
C GLU A 106 11.44 3.24 6.85
N VAL A 107 10.85 3.61 5.72
CA VAL A 107 9.64 2.99 5.18
C VAL A 107 10.02 2.25 3.90
N VAL A 108 9.66 0.97 3.83
CA VAL A 108 9.82 0.14 2.63
C VAL A 108 8.44 -0.13 2.05
N ILE A 109 8.26 0.22 0.79
CA ILE A 109 6.97 0.11 0.10
C ILE A 109 7.15 -0.71 -1.17
N ARG A 110 6.30 -1.72 -1.34
CA ARG A 110 6.16 -2.48 -2.58
C ARG A 110 5.00 -1.92 -3.38
N TYR A 111 5.26 -1.54 -4.62
CA TYR A 111 4.22 -1.18 -5.59
C TYR A 111 4.03 -2.31 -6.58
N TYR A 112 2.80 -2.59 -6.99
CA TYR A 112 2.46 -3.58 -8.00
C TYR A 112 1.78 -2.89 -9.19
N PRO A 113 2.54 -2.28 -10.12
CA PRO A 113 1.94 -1.50 -11.20
C PRO A 113 1.18 -2.36 -12.22
N ILE A 114 1.62 -3.61 -12.43
CA ILE A 114 1.09 -4.51 -13.47
C ILE A 114 0.45 -5.74 -12.84
N SER A 115 1.22 -6.49 -12.05
CA SER A 115 0.83 -7.80 -11.52
C SER A 115 1.37 -8.01 -10.10
N PRO A 116 0.72 -8.85 -9.28
CA PRO A 116 1.07 -9.02 -7.88
C PRO A 116 2.40 -9.77 -7.66
N ASP A 117 2.91 -10.49 -8.65
CA ASP A 117 4.21 -11.16 -8.65
C ASP A 117 5.39 -10.21 -8.95
N ARG A 118 5.12 -9.01 -9.49
CA ARG A 118 6.15 -8.05 -9.88
C ARG A 118 6.03 -6.76 -9.06
N ALA A 119 6.76 -6.72 -7.95
CA ALA A 119 6.86 -5.56 -7.09
C ALA A 119 7.97 -4.61 -7.54
N GLU A 120 7.70 -3.30 -7.46
CA GLU A 120 8.69 -2.23 -7.50
C GLU A 120 8.86 -1.71 -6.08
N THR A 121 10.03 -1.94 -5.49
CA THR A 121 10.29 -1.60 -4.08
C THR A 121 11.03 -0.27 -3.98
N ILE A 122 10.59 0.58 -3.05
CA ILE A 122 11.28 1.80 -2.68
C ILE A 122 11.56 1.82 -1.18
N HIS A 123 12.75 2.30 -0.82
CA HIS A 123 13.19 2.54 0.55
C HIS A 123 13.28 4.04 0.79
N VAL A 124 12.59 4.55 1.80
CA VAL A 124 12.63 5.98 2.13
C VAL A 124 12.83 6.19 3.62
N ILE A 125 13.92 6.86 3.97
CA ILE A 125 14.14 7.37 5.33
C ILE A 125 13.58 8.79 5.39
N HIS A 126 12.62 9.04 6.29
CA HIS A 126 11.99 10.35 6.43
C HIS A 126 11.62 10.66 7.89
N GLN A 127 11.73 11.94 8.27
CA GLN A 127 11.29 12.46 9.57
C GLN A 127 9.80 12.83 9.50
N PHE A 128 8.95 11.96 10.03
CA PHE A 128 7.51 12.19 10.03
C PHE A 128 7.09 13.05 11.21
N LYS A 129 6.11 13.93 10.98
CA LYS A 129 5.56 14.86 11.99
C LYS A 129 4.14 14.43 12.38
N ALA A 130 3.80 14.66 13.64
CA ALA A 130 2.46 14.39 14.18
C ALA A 130 1.40 15.19 13.41
N ASN A 131 0.18 14.66 13.30
CA ASN A 131 -0.97 15.36 12.71
C ASN A 131 -0.82 15.72 11.23
N HIS A 132 0.10 15.06 10.53
CA HIS A 132 0.29 15.24 9.10
C HIS A 132 -0.06 13.95 8.36
N ARG A 133 -0.63 14.14 7.18
CA ARG A 133 -0.93 13.06 6.25
C ARG A 133 0.15 13.00 5.19
N TYR A 134 0.78 11.84 5.07
CA TYR A 134 1.82 11.55 4.09
C TYR A 134 1.29 10.58 3.04
N MET A 135 1.57 10.84 1.77
CA MET A 135 1.18 9.98 0.66
C MET A 135 2.40 9.69 -0.21
N PHE A 136 2.76 8.42 -0.33
CA PHE A 136 3.71 7.95 -1.33
C PHE A 136 2.97 7.58 -2.61
N LYS A 137 3.08 8.43 -3.63
CA LYS A 137 2.34 8.31 -4.88
C LYS A 137 3.26 7.91 -6.03
N MET A 138 3.12 6.68 -6.49
CA MET A 138 3.85 6.19 -7.67
C MET A 138 3.21 6.69 -8.97
N TYR A 139 4.01 6.99 -9.97
CA TYR A 139 3.54 7.33 -11.32
C TYR A 139 4.67 7.13 -12.34
N ARG A 140 4.30 6.98 -13.62
CA ARG A 140 5.26 7.11 -14.72
C ARG A 140 5.38 8.57 -15.10
N ASP A 141 6.60 9.08 -15.11
CA ASP A 141 6.85 10.46 -15.54
C ASP A 141 6.88 10.51 -17.08
N LYS A 142 5.70 10.73 -17.64
CA LYS A 142 5.51 10.85 -19.09
C LYS A 142 6.09 12.17 -19.57
N SER A 143 7.37 12.15 -19.92
CA SER A 143 7.95 13.25 -20.67
C SER A 143 7.43 13.19 -22.11
N ASN A 144 6.83 14.27 -22.62
CA ASN A 144 6.59 14.43 -24.06
C ASN A 144 7.95 14.54 -24.77
N ARG A 145 8.60 13.41 -25.03
CA ARG A 145 9.89 13.39 -25.74
C ARG A 145 9.61 13.53 -27.24
N SER A 146 9.85 14.70 -27.80
CA SER A 146 10.11 14.83 -29.23
C SER A 146 11.60 14.53 -29.48
N GLY A 147 11.90 13.53 -30.29
CA GLY A 147 13.29 13.13 -30.53
C GLY A 147 13.44 11.87 -31.40
N SER A 148 14.69 11.45 -31.62
CA SER A 148 15.07 10.26 -32.39
C SER A 148 14.32 8.99 -31.94
N LEU A 149 14.05 8.05 -32.86
CA LEU A 149 13.35 6.77 -32.61
C LEU A 149 13.91 5.98 -31.42
N LEU A 150 15.22 6.08 -31.17
CA LEU A 150 15.88 5.44 -30.02
C LEU A 150 15.51 6.10 -28.69
N ASN A 151 15.22 7.40 -28.68
CA ASN A 151 14.89 8.17 -27.48
C ASN A 151 13.40 8.05 -27.09
N VAL A 152 12.52 7.85 -28.08
CA VAL A 152 11.08 7.57 -27.87
C VAL A 152 10.79 6.11 -27.53
N SER A 153 11.76 5.22 -27.72
CA SER A 153 11.62 3.79 -27.37
C SER A 153 12.01 3.49 -25.92
N VAL A 154 12.60 4.46 -25.21
CA VAL A 154 12.98 4.30 -23.80
C VAL A 154 11.71 4.38 -22.93
N PRO A 155 11.41 3.36 -22.10
CA PRO A 155 10.28 3.42 -21.19
C PRO A 155 10.34 4.65 -20.29
N ASP A 156 9.18 5.26 -20.04
CA ASP A 156 9.06 6.39 -19.11
C ASP A 156 9.56 5.98 -17.72
N PRO A 157 10.38 6.84 -17.06
CA PRO A 157 10.91 6.54 -15.75
C PRO A 157 9.79 6.43 -14.72
N LEU A 158 9.99 5.55 -13.74
CA LEU A 158 9.04 5.34 -12.66
C LEU A 158 9.43 6.24 -11.49
N CYS A 159 8.51 7.06 -11.03
CA CYS A 159 8.73 7.99 -9.94
C CYS A 159 7.77 7.74 -8.78
N VAL A 160 8.19 8.11 -7.58
CA VAL A 160 7.38 8.14 -6.36
C VAL A 160 7.52 9.53 -5.75
N ASP A 161 6.39 10.24 -5.68
CA ASP A 161 6.30 11.49 -4.92
C ASP A 161 5.97 11.16 -3.46
N LEU A 162 6.70 11.74 -2.52
CA LEU A 162 6.26 11.85 -1.13
C LEU A 162 5.56 13.18 -0.96
N GLU A 163 4.25 13.12 -0.77
CA GLU A 163 3.39 14.27 -0.51
C GLU A 163 3.13 14.39 0.99
N GLN A 164 3.23 15.61 1.55
CA GLN A 164 2.75 15.95 2.88
C GLN A 164 1.56 16.91 2.72
N ASP A 165 0.40 16.52 3.23
CA ASP A 165 -0.86 17.28 3.15
C ASP A 165 -1.19 17.75 1.72
N GLY A 166 -0.93 16.87 0.75
CA GLY A 166 -1.17 17.12 -0.68
C GLY A 166 -0.09 17.94 -1.40
N ARG A 167 0.99 18.33 -0.72
CA ARG A 167 2.14 19.01 -1.33
C ARG A 167 3.31 18.05 -1.48
N VAL A 168 3.85 17.92 -2.68
CA VAL A 168 5.06 17.13 -2.92
C VAL A 168 6.22 17.77 -2.14
N ILE A 169 6.85 17.00 -1.25
CA ILE A 169 8.01 17.44 -0.45
C ILE A 169 9.30 16.73 -0.85
N ARG A 170 9.21 15.54 -1.45
CA ARG A 170 10.34 14.78 -2.00
C ARG A 170 9.88 13.99 -3.21
N ARG A 171 10.79 13.73 -4.15
CA ARG A 171 10.53 12.94 -5.35
C ARG A 171 11.68 11.98 -5.57
N PHE A 172 11.35 10.72 -5.85
CA PHE A 172 12.32 9.69 -6.16
C PHE A 172 11.99 9.14 -7.53
N CYS A 173 12.97 9.07 -8.42
CA CYS A 173 12.78 8.55 -9.76
C CYS A 173 13.81 7.49 -10.06
N ARG A 174 13.33 6.42 -10.69
CA ARG A 174 14.14 5.32 -11.17
C ARG A 174 14.29 5.48 -12.69
N PRO A 175 15.48 5.85 -13.18
CA PRO A 175 15.73 5.94 -14.59
C PRO A 175 15.70 4.54 -15.23
N PHE A 176 15.38 4.50 -16.52
CA PHE A 176 15.60 3.30 -17.32
C PHE A 176 17.01 3.37 -17.89
N ASP A 177 17.87 2.42 -17.52
CA ASP A 177 19.21 2.28 -18.07
C ASP A 177 19.30 0.98 -18.89
N VAL A 178 19.63 1.10 -20.17
CA VAL A 178 19.77 -0.06 -21.08
C VAL A 178 21.00 -0.90 -20.80
N THR A 179 22.02 -0.34 -20.16
CA THR A 179 23.30 -1.01 -19.90
C THR A 179 23.32 -1.74 -18.56
N THR A 180 22.65 -1.20 -17.54
CA THR A 180 22.61 -1.79 -16.18
C THR A 180 21.24 -2.39 -15.85
N GLY A 181 20.21 -2.11 -16.65
CA GLY A 181 18.84 -2.53 -16.41
C GLY A 181 18.04 -1.52 -15.58
N LEU A 182 17.06 -2.05 -14.84
CA LEU A 182 16.19 -1.25 -13.99
C LEU A 182 16.93 -0.87 -12.69
N GLY A 183 17.39 0.39 -12.59
CA GLY A 183 18.15 0.89 -11.44
C GLY A 183 17.32 1.10 -10.16
N GLU A 184 17.93 1.66 -9.12
CA GLU A 184 17.23 2.03 -7.87
C GLU A 184 16.49 3.37 -7.99
N PHE A 185 15.59 3.65 -7.05
CA PHE A 185 14.93 4.95 -6.93
C PHE A 185 15.89 6.00 -6.37
N LEU A 186 16.18 7.04 -7.16
CA LEU A 186 17.09 8.12 -6.79
C LEU A 186 16.33 9.41 -6.44
N GLU A 187 16.66 10.02 -5.32
CA GLU A 187 16.07 11.28 -4.89
C GLU A 187 16.44 12.43 -5.84
N GLN A 188 15.44 13.20 -6.24
CA GLN A 188 15.58 14.34 -7.13
C GLN A 188 15.89 15.60 -6.31
N LYS A 189 17.01 16.25 -6.63
CA LYS A 189 17.47 17.48 -5.93
C LYS A 189 16.55 18.70 -6.16
N LYS A 190 15.70 18.66 -7.19
CA LYS A 190 14.74 19.74 -7.51
C LYS A 190 13.36 19.16 -7.76
N LEU A 191 12.37 19.68 -7.05
CA LEU A 191 10.96 19.41 -7.30
C LEU A 191 10.49 20.32 -8.42
N THR A 192 10.70 19.91 -9.68
CA THR A 192 10.12 20.65 -10.81
C THR A 192 8.60 20.46 -10.79
N PRO A 193 7.81 21.55 -10.87
CA PRO A 193 6.35 21.44 -11.00
C PRO A 193 5.99 20.59 -12.22
N ARG A 194 5.00 19.70 -12.08
CA ARG A 194 4.44 19.02 -13.26
C ARG A 194 3.76 20.07 -14.14
N GLN A 195 4.08 20.07 -15.43
CA GLN A 195 3.19 20.69 -16.41
C GLN A 195 2.07 19.68 -16.67
N SER A 196 0.84 20.10 -16.40
CA SER A 196 -0.40 19.33 -16.61
C SER A 196 -0.74 19.22 -18.09
#